data_AF-A0A6L8GD13-F1
#
_entry.id   AF-A0A6L8GD13-F1
#
_cell.length_a   1.000
_cell.length_b   1.000
_cell.length_c   1.000
_cell.angle_alpha   90.00
_cell.angle_beta   90.00
_cell.angle_gamma   90.00
#
_symmetry.space_group_name_H-M   'P 1'
#
loop_
_entity.id
_entity.type
_entity.pdbx_description
1 polymer ?
#
loop_
_entity_poly.entity_id
_entity_poly.type
_entity_poly.pdbx_seq_one_letter_code
_entity_poly.pdbx_strand_id
1 'polypeptide(L)'
;MYDTANTEQSGTISRPRAYWDMAPCRIRGILPTVVARRDGDIGGYLNYEMDGKQAEVREVGCAPNAPEVLDALVCHLLEACETDWVEKIAVKFPSLHPFSERLIAVCDSLVTKTERSKMMLYAVDLSVLLRRLVVGWESCIAEAEETFPALVVRLPLLNDQQVVLRHNGDGTLQIVPEAADAVDFGVDLSEADFWQLLFGEIGWEQVSSKTTVSTEISAFLAVLFPKRQVIFWSSDQY
;
A
#
# COMPACT_ATOMS: atom_id res chain seq x y z
N MET A 1 10.14 -12.56 4.78
CA MET A 1 8.70 -12.89 4.67
C MET A 1 7.84 -11.64 4.77
N TYR A 2 7.75 -10.96 5.92
CA TYR A 2 7.02 -9.67 6.00
C TYR A 2 7.46 -8.72 4.88
N ASP A 3 8.74 -8.38 4.80
CA ASP A 3 9.24 -7.47 3.76
C ASP A 3 8.89 -7.95 2.35
N THR A 4 9.07 -9.25 2.08
CA THR A 4 8.74 -9.91 0.80
C THR A 4 7.26 -9.81 0.42
N ALA A 5 6.35 -9.99 1.38
CA ALA A 5 4.91 -9.90 1.13
C ALA A 5 4.46 -8.46 0.87
N ASN A 6 5.21 -7.48 1.38
CA ASN A 6 4.87 -6.06 1.28
C ASN A 6 5.64 -5.33 0.16
N THR A 7 6.45 -6.02 -0.66
CA THR A 7 7.25 -5.37 -1.72
C THR A 7 6.42 -4.71 -2.81
N GLU A 8 5.23 -5.23 -3.07
CA GLU A 8 4.30 -4.74 -4.10
C GLU A 8 3.18 -3.87 -3.50
N GLN A 9 3.25 -3.56 -2.21
CA GLN A 9 2.23 -2.84 -1.47
C GLN A 9 2.75 -1.49 -0.98
N SER A 10 1.85 -0.51 -0.90
CA SER A 10 2.13 0.78 -0.27
C SER A 10 1.48 0.84 1.12
N GLY A 11 1.97 1.72 2.00
CA GLY A 11 1.35 1.98 3.32
C GLY A 11 1.90 1.15 4.48
N THR A 12 2.71 0.14 4.17
CA THR A 12 3.22 -0.80 5.15
C THR A 12 4.45 -0.22 5.86
N ILE A 13 4.59 -0.49 7.16
CA ILE A 13 5.73 0.02 7.93
C ILE A 13 6.95 -0.85 7.64
N SER A 14 8.09 -0.24 7.31
CA SER A 14 9.36 -0.97 7.36
C SER A 14 9.69 -1.30 8.82
N ARG A 15 9.59 -2.57 9.19
CA ARG A 15 9.81 -3.04 10.57
C ARG A 15 11.28 -3.49 10.74
N PRO A 16 12.17 -2.64 11.32
CA PRO A 16 13.56 -3.05 11.56
C PRO A 16 13.63 -4.21 12.56
N ARG A 17 14.79 -4.88 12.65
CA ARG A 17 14.98 -6.00 13.59
C ARG A 17 14.59 -5.63 15.03
N ALA A 18 14.96 -4.43 15.48
CA ALA A 18 14.62 -3.92 16.80
C ALA A 18 13.11 -3.80 17.02
N TYR A 19 12.32 -3.54 15.97
CA TYR A 19 10.86 -3.60 16.03
C TYR A 19 10.43 -4.98 16.51
N TRP A 20 10.83 -6.03 15.81
CA TRP A 20 10.45 -7.40 16.12
C TRP A 20 10.94 -7.90 17.49
N ASP A 21 12.14 -7.47 17.90
CA ASP A 21 12.76 -7.93 19.15
C ASP A 21 12.22 -7.21 20.40
N MET A 22 11.55 -6.07 20.24
CA MET A 22 10.99 -5.31 21.35
C MET A 22 9.87 -6.11 22.07
N ALA A 23 9.94 -6.20 23.40
CA ALA A 23 8.93 -6.88 24.23
C ALA A 23 7.48 -6.45 23.95
N PRO A 24 7.18 -5.16 23.66
CA PRO A 24 5.87 -4.72 23.19
C PRO A 24 5.32 -5.50 21.99
N CYS A 25 6.13 -6.04 21.09
CA CYS A 25 5.64 -6.74 19.91
C CYS A 25 5.01 -8.10 20.26
N ARG A 26 5.53 -8.77 21.28
CA ARG A 26 4.90 -9.98 21.83
C ARG A 26 3.61 -9.65 22.56
N ILE A 27 3.57 -8.51 23.26
CA ILE A 27 2.39 -8.03 24.00
C ILE A 27 1.29 -7.52 23.05
N ARG A 28 1.68 -6.90 21.92
CA ARG A 28 0.79 -6.36 20.89
C ARG A 28 0.26 -7.42 19.92
N GLY A 29 0.69 -8.68 20.07
CA GLY A 29 0.23 -9.78 19.22
C GLY A 29 0.55 -9.58 17.74
N ILE A 30 1.74 -9.05 17.39
CA ILE A 30 2.12 -8.78 15.99
C ILE A 30 2.84 -9.96 15.30
N LEU A 31 3.20 -10.98 16.08
CA LEU A 31 3.88 -12.16 15.53
C LEU A 31 2.89 -13.08 14.82
N PRO A 32 3.28 -13.78 13.76
CA PRO A 32 2.41 -14.75 13.11
C PRO A 32 1.88 -15.80 14.12
N THR A 33 0.57 -16.06 14.05
CA THR A 33 -0.07 -17.16 14.79
C THR A 33 0.28 -18.50 14.13
N VAL A 34 0.31 -18.52 12.79
CA VAL A 34 0.68 -19.68 11.99
C VAL A 34 1.48 -19.25 10.76
N VAL A 35 2.32 -20.16 10.28
CA VAL A 35 3.02 -20.05 9.00
C VAL A 35 2.66 -21.23 8.12
N ALA A 36 2.50 -20.98 6.83
CA ALA A 36 2.31 -22.03 5.85
C ALA A 36 3.59 -22.22 5.04
N ARG A 37 3.92 -23.50 4.80
CA ARG A 37 5.15 -23.89 4.11
C ARG A 37 4.85 -24.54 2.78
N ARG A 38 5.70 -24.25 1.80
CA ARG A 38 5.70 -24.87 0.48
C ARG A 38 7.13 -25.29 0.16
N ASP A 39 7.32 -26.55 -0.20
CA ASP A 39 8.63 -27.12 -0.58
C ASP A 39 9.74 -26.91 0.47
N GLY A 40 9.36 -26.83 1.76
CA GLY A 40 10.27 -26.63 2.89
C GLY A 40 10.46 -25.16 3.31
N ASP A 41 10.11 -24.21 2.44
CA ASP A 41 10.22 -22.78 2.67
C ASP A 41 8.92 -22.16 3.20
N ILE A 42 9.01 -21.00 3.85
CA ILE A 42 7.85 -20.24 4.30
C ILE A 42 7.25 -19.50 3.10
N GLY A 43 6.07 -19.92 2.67
CA GLY A 43 5.34 -19.29 1.55
C GLY A 43 4.32 -18.25 2.00
N GLY A 44 3.94 -18.25 3.28
CA GLY A 44 3.00 -17.28 3.82
C GLY A 44 2.80 -17.42 5.32
N TYR A 45 2.10 -16.46 5.90
CA TYR A 45 1.78 -16.44 7.32
C TYR A 45 0.45 -15.73 7.58
N LEU A 46 -0.12 -16.03 8.73
CA LEU A 46 -1.38 -15.48 9.21
C LEU A 46 -1.21 -15.07 10.67
N ASN A 47 -1.63 -13.85 10.97
CA ASN A 47 -1.79 -13.33 12.32
C ASN A 47 -3.28 -13.12 12.59
N TYR A 48 -3.78 -13.82 13.59
CA TYR A 48 -5.14 -13.67 14.08
C TYR A 48 -5.19 -13.82 15.61
N GLU A 49 -6.21 -13.20 16.20
CA GLU A 49 -6.57 -13.37 17.60
C GLU A 49 -8.00 -13.90 17.70
N MET A 50 -8.24 -14.79 18.67
CA MET A 50 -9.57 -15.28 19.00
C MET A 50 -10.00 -14.70 20.35
N ASP A 51 -11.15 -14.03 20.36
CA ASP A 51 -11.76 -13.48 21.57
C ASP A 51 -13.24 -13.90 21.63
N GLY A 52 -13.53 -14.84 22.54
CA GLY A 52 -14.85 -15.45 22.68
C GLY A 52 -15.31 -16.10 21.38
N LYS A 53 -16.40 -15.58 20.80
CA LYS A 53 -17.00 -16.11 19.56
C LYS A 53 -16.57 -15.36 18.30
N GLN A 54 -15.52 -14.56 18.37
CA GLN A 54 -15.02 -13.79 17.24
C GLN A 54 -13.53 -14.06 17.01
N ALA A 55 -13.17 -14.36 15.77
CA ALA A 55 -11.79 -14.33 15.30
C ALA A 55 -11.51 -12.99 14.62
N GLU A 56 -10.37 -12.37 14.92
CA GLU A 56 -9.91 -11.15 14.29
C GLU A 56 -8.62 -11.43 13.52
N VAL A 57 -8.67 -11.34 12.19
CA VAL A 57 -7.49 -11.43 11.33
C VAL A 57 -6.86 -10.05 11.19
N ARG A 58 -5.63 -9.93 11.68
CA ARG A 58 -4.93 -8.64 11.79
C ARG A 58 -3.94 -8.40 10.69
N GLU A 59 -3.27 -9.46 10.23
CA GLU A 59 -2.22 -9.39 9.21
C GLU A 59 -2.10 -10.73 8.48
N VAL A 60 -1.87 -10.64 7.16
CA VAL A 60 -1.61 -11.79 6.29
C VAL A 60 -0.47 -11.42 5.36
N GLY A 61 0.54 -12.25 5.27
CA GLY A 61 1.58 -12.11 4.26
C GLY A 61 1.70 -13.37 3.42
N CYS A 62 1.85 -13.20 2.12
CA CYS A 62 2.03 -14.28 1.16
C CYS A 62 3.16 -13.90 0.21
N ALA A 63 4.01 -14.87 -0.13
CA ALA A 63 5.07 -14.65 -1.11
C ALA A 63 4.44 -14.51 -2.50
N PRO A 64 4.86 -13.54 -3.33
CA PRO A 64 4.27 -13.33 -4.66
C PRO A 64 4.29 -14.58 -5.56
N ASN A 65 5.27 -15.46 -5.37
CA ASN A 65 5.43 -16.70 -6.13
C ASN A 65 4.67 -17.92 -5.55
N ALA A 66 3.94 -17.77 -4.46
CA ALA A 66 3.21 -18.85 -3.80
C ALA A 66 1.77 -18.47 -3.38
N PRO A 67 0.94 -17.91 -4.29
CA PRO A 67 -0.40 -17.40 -3.96
C PRO A 67 -1.35 -18.49 -3.43
N GLU A 68 -1.17 -19.75 -3.82
CA GLU A 68 -1.96 -20.89 -3.35
C GLU A 68 -1.80 -21.18 -1.86
N VAL A 69 -0.73 -20.68 -1.23
CA VAL A 69 -0.53 -20.79 0.23
C VAL A 69 -1.66 -20.11 1.01
N LEU A 70 -2.31 -19.10 0.42
CA LEU A 70 -3.46 -18.45 1.03
C LEU A 70 -4.63 -19.41 1.24
N ASP A 71 -4.83 -20.41 0.38
CA ASP A 71 -5.90 -21.40 0.54
C ASP A 71 -5.67 -22.26 1.78
N ALA A 72 -4.42 -22.68 2.01
CA ALA A 72 -4.04 -23.42 3.21
C ALA A 72 -4.20 -22.58 4.50
N LEU A 73 -3.88 -21.28 4.44
CA LEU A 73 -4.08 -20.37 5.56
C LEU A 73 -5.56 -20.14 5.87
N VAL A 74 -6.41 -20.05 4.84
CA VAL A 74 -7.87 -19.97 5.00
C VAL A 74 -8.41 -21.25 5.64
N CYS A 75 -8.07 -22.43 5.12
CA CYS A 75 -8.50 -23.70 5.71
C CYS A 75 -8.10 -23.81 7.18
N HIS A 76 -6.85 -23.48 7.51
CA HIS A 76 -6.38 -23.49 8.90
C HIS A 76 -7.20 -22.56 9.81
N LEU A 77 -7.49 -21.33 9.37
CA LEU A 77 -8.30 -20.40 10.15
C LEU A 77 -9.70 -20.96 10.41
N LEU A 78 -10.31 -21.60 9.42
CA LEU A 78 -11.65 -22.17 9.54
C LEU A 78 -11.71 -23.38 10.47
N GLU A 79 -10.73 -24.28 10.38
CA GLU A 79 -10.59 -25.42 11.31
C GLU A 79 -10.41 -24.93 12.76
N ALA A 80 -9.59 -23.90 12.95
CA ALA A 80 -9.40 -23.29 14.27
C ALA A 80 -10.69 -22.62 14.77
N CYS A 81 -11.41 -21.89 13.91
CA CYS A 81 -12.69 -21.27 14.23
C CYS A 81 -13.77 -22.29 14.60
N GLU A 82 -13.84 -23.42 13.89
CA GLU A 82 -14.77 -24.51 14.21
C GLU A 82 -14.46 -25.13 15.57
N THR A 83 -13.17 -25.37 15.86
CA THR A 83 -12.72 -25.93 17.14
C THR A 83 -13.11 -25.04 18.33
N ASP A 84 -12.99 -23.72 18.17
CA ASP A 84 -13.24 -22.74 19.23
C ASP A 84 -14.66 -22.14 19.17
N TRP A 85 -15.56 -22.71 18.36
CA TRP A 85 -16.96 -22.28 18.22
C TRP A 85 -17.11 -20.79 17.89
N VAL A 86 -16.23 -20.29 17.03
CA VAL A 86 -16.26 -18.91 16.52
C VAL A 86 -17.46 -18.73 15.58
N GLU A 87 -18.27 -17.70 15.85
CA GLU A 87 -19.45 -17.37 15.04
C GLU A 87 -19.18 -16.26 14.01
N LYS A 88 -18.08 -15.50 14.18
CA LYS A 88 -17.77 -14.33 13.35
C LYS A 88 -16.28 -14.21 13.09
N ILE A 89 -15.91 -13.92 11.85
CA ILE A 89 -14.54 -13.59 11.47
C ILE A 89 -14.48 -12.13 11.04
N ALA A 90 -13.68 -11.33 11.73
CA ALA A 90 -13.42 -9.94 11.41
C ALA A 90 -12.07 -9.81 10.70
N VAL A 91 -12.04 -9.14 9.56
CA VAL A 91 -10.80 -8.82 8.84
C VAL A 91 -10.48 -7.34 8.99
N LYS A 92 -9.23 -7.00 9.33
CA LYS A 92 -8.76 -5.62 9.63
C LYS A 92 -7.86 -5.00 8.56
N PHE A 93 -8.01 -5.44 7.32
CA PHE A 93 -7.29 -4.96 6.15
C PHE A 93 -8.25 -4.89 4.94
N PRO A 94 -7.84 -4.29 3.80
CA PRO A 94 -8.75 -4.03 2.69
C PRO A 94 -9.54 -5.27 2.24
N SER A 95 -10.80 -5.05 1.87
CA SER A 95 -11.72 -6.12 1.47
C SER A 95 -11.32 -6.81 0.16
N LEU A 96 -10.60 -6.10 -0.71
CA LEU A 96 -9.98 -6.62 -1.94
C LEU A 96 -8.68 -7.39 -1.70
N HIS A 97 -8.28 -7.61 -0.44
CA HIS A 97 -7.09 -8.41 -0.19
C HIS A 97 -7.32 -9.89 -0.60
N PRO A 98 -6.38 -10.54 -1.30
CA PRO A 98 -6.59 -11.90 -1.83
C PRO A 98 -6.94 -12.97 -0.79
N PHE A 99 -6.57 -12.76 0.48
CA PHE A 99 -7.03 -13.61 1.58
C PHE A 99 -8.51 -13.39 1.91
N SER A 100 -8.96 -12.13 1.96
CA SER A 100 -10.36 -11.77 2.23
C SER A 100 -11.28 -12.34 1.17
N GLU A 101 -10.89 -12.25 -0.10
CA GLU A 101 -11.68 -12.77 -1.23
C GLU A 101 -11.87 -14.29 -1.12
N ARG A 102 -10.79 -15.04 -0.84
CA ARG A 102 -10.85 -16.49 -0.64
C ARG A 102 -11.69 -16.86 0.58
N LEU A 103 -11.50 -16.17 1.70
CA LEU A 103 -12.27 -16.41 2.92
C LEU A 103 -13.77 -16.18 2.69
N ILE A 104 -14.14 -15.11 1.99
CA ILE A 104 -15.53 -14.80 1.66
C ILE A 104 -16.11 -15.86 0.71
N ALA A 105 -15.34 -16.29 -0.30
CA ALA A 105 -15.79 -17.31 -1.24
C ALA A 105 -16.10 -18.66 -0.55
N VAL A 106 -15.43 -18.96 0.56
CA VAL A 106 -15.67 -20.19 1.35
C VAL A 106 -16.77 -20.00 2.40
N CYS A 107 -16.90 -18.82 3.00
CA CYS A 107 -17.73 -18.62 4.20
C CYS A 107 -18.95 -17.72 4.05
N ASP A 108 -19.17 -17.12 2.88
CA ASP A 108 -20.28 -16.27 2.37
C ASP A 108 -20.91 -15.23 3.35
N SER A 109 -21.33 -15.63 4.56
CA SER A 109 -22.02 -14.81 5.58
C SER A 109 -21.32 -14.66 6.94
N LEU A 110 -20.26 -15.42 7.25
CA LEU A 110 -19.58 -15.38 8.56
C LEU A 110 -18.53 -14.26 8.70
N VAL A 111 -18.18 -13.60 7.59
CA VAL A 111 -17.10 -12.62 7.56
C VAL A 111 -17.65 -11.21 7.74
N THR A 112 -17.40 -10.60 8.90
CA THR A 112 -17.70 -9.19 9.13
C THR A 112 -16.53 -8.33 8.65
N LYS A 113 -16.77 -7.57 7.58
CA LYS A 113 -15.80 -6.63 7.05
C LYS A 113 -15.69 -5.44 8.01
N THR A 114 -14.51 -5.24 8.58
CA THR A 114 -14.24 -4.04 9.38
C THR A 114 -13.15 -3.24 8.69
N GLU A 115 -13.54 -2.31 7.81
CA GLU A 115 -12.61 -1.34 7.23
C GLU A 115 -12.21 -0.35 8.34
N ARG A 116 -11.14 -0.69 9.06
CA ARG A 116 -10.47 0.22 9.99
C ARG A 116 -9.12 0.61 9.42
N SER A 117 -9.11 1.61 8.56
CA SER A 117 -7.86 2.23 8.13
C SER A 117 -8.07 3.68 7.75
N LYS A 118 -8.30 4.54 8.75
CA LYS A 118 -8.05 5.97 8.57
C LYS A 118 -6.66 6.25 9.13
N MET A 119 -5.64 6.16 8.28
CA MET A 119 -4.35 6.74 8.59
C MET A 119 -4.40 8.23 8.24
N MET A 120 -3.86 9.06 9.13
CA MET A 120 -3.64 10.48 8.84
C MET A 120 -2.16 10.65 8.50
N LEU A 121 -1.89 11.31 7.39
CA LEU A 121 -0.55 11.54 6.88
C LEU A 121 -0.26 13.04 6.89
N TYR A 122 0.99 13.39 7.19
CA TYR A 122 1.47 14.76 7.18
C TYR A 122 2.91 14.79 6.68
N ALA A 123 3.18 15.64 5.69
CA ALA A 123 4.52 15.82 5.13
C ALA A 123 5.26 16.87 5.95
N VAL A 124 6.19 16.43 6.82
CA VAL A 124 7.06 17.37 7.56
C VAL A 124 7.97 18.15 6.62
N ASP A 125 8.56 17.47 5.64
CA ASP A 125 9.31 18.06 4.54
C ASP A 125 8.95 17.31 3.25
N LEU A 126 8.10 17.92 2.43
CA LEU A 126 7.60 17.32 1.20
C LEU A 126 8.72 17.10 0.18
N SER A 127 9.67 18.03 0.08
CA SER A 127 10.78 17.89 -0.88
C SER A 127 11.65 16.69 -0.53
N VAL A 128 11.98 16.50 0.74
CA VAL A 128 12.77 15.34 1.21
C VAL A 128 11.99 14.05 1.04
N LEU A 129 10.68 14.04 1.32
CA LEU A 129 9.84 12.87 1.08
C LEU A 129 9.86 12.45 -0.39
N LEU A 130 9.57 13.37 -1.31
CA LEU A 130 9.49 13.06 -2.75
C LEU A 130 10.86 12.68 -3.33
N ARG A 131 11.96 13.24 -2.81
CA ARG A 131 13.32 12.80 -3.20
C ARG A 131 13.59 11.33 -2.91
N ARG A 132 12.94 10.74 -1.90
CA ARG A 132 13.08 9.31 -1.61
C ARG A 132 12.34 8.42 -2.62
N LEU A 133 11.42 8.99 -3.38
CA LEU A 133 10.64 8.28 -4.40
C LEU A 133 11.27 8.35 -5.80
N VAL A 134 12.17 9.32 -6.02
CA VAL A 134 12.82 9.59 -7.31
C VAL A 134 13.35 8.31 -7.97
N VAL A 135 14.12 7.49 -7.25
CA VAL A 135 14.70 6.27 -7.83
C VAL A 135 13.61 5.29 -8.28
N GLY A 136 12.53 5.14 -7.51
CA GLY A 136 11.41 4.28 -7.89
C GLY A 136 10.67 4.82 -9.12
N TRP A 137 10.50 6.14 -9.19
CA TRP A 137 9.88 6.81 -10.32
C TRP A 137 10.72 6.75 -11.61
N GLU A 138 12.04 6.93 -11.51
CA GLU A 138 12.97 6.76 -12.63
C GLU A 138 12.94 5.33 -13.16
N SER A 139 12.84 4.32 -12.28
CA SER A 139 12.62 2.93 -12.70
C SER A 139 11.30 2.75 -13.44
N CYS A 140 10.20 3.33 -12.96
CA CYS A 140 8.91 3.27 -13.66
C CYS A 140 8.98 3.93 -15.05
N ILE A 141 9.69 5.04 -15.20
CA ILE A 141 9.93 5.68 -16.51
C ILE A 141 10.75 4.77 -17.42
N ALA A 142 11.81 4.14 -16.90
CA ALA A 142 12.67 3.25 -17.68
C ALA A 142 11.95 1.97 -18.14
N GLU A 143 10.96 1.50 -17.37
CA GLU A 143 10.11 0.35 -17.70
C GLU A 143 8.91 0.70 -18.60
N ALA A 144 8.61 1.99 -18.78
CA ALA A 144 7.52 2.43 -19.64
C ALA A 144 7.84 2.18 -21.13
N GLU A 145 6.83 1.80 -21.91
CA GLU A 145 6.97 1.65 -23.36
C GLU A 145 7.08 3.01 -24.09
N GLU A 146 6.74 4.09 -23.40
CA GLU A 146 6.71 5.46 -23.92
C GLU A 146 7.92 6.28 -23.45
N THR A 147 8.39 7.18 -24.30
CA THR A 147 9.45 8.15 -23.94
C THR A 147 8.84 9.51 -23.67
N PHE A 148 9.23 10.14 -22.57
CA PHE A 148 8.75 11.48 -22.18
C PHE A 148 9.82 12.54 -22.47
N PRO A 149 9.45 13.74 -22.95
CA PRO A 149 10.41 14.83 -23.13
C PRO A 149 10.82 15.43 -21.79
N ALA A 150 11.67 16.46 -21.82
CA ALA A 150 11.88 17.27 -20.65
C ALA A 150 10.56 17.95 -20.22
N LEU A 151 10.14 17.71 -18.99
CA LEU A 151 8.90 18.24 -18.42
C LEU A 151 9.18 18.90 -17.08
N VAL A 152 8.51 20.01 -16.80
CA VAL A 152 8.59 20.69 -15.51
C VAL A 152 7.18 20.90 -15.01
N VAL A 153 6.87 20.26 -13.90
CA VAL A 153 5.50 20.09 -13.42
C VAL A 153 5.41 20.55 -11.98
N ARG A 154 4.50 21.49 -11.73
CA ARG A 154 4.20 21.97 -10.38
C ARG A 154 3.22 21.01 -9.71
N LEU A 155 3.62 20.43 -8.59
CA LEU A 155 2.73 19.61 -7.76
C LEU A 155 1.79 20.52 -6.95
N PRO A 156 0.64 20.01 -6.45
CA PRO A 156 -0.27 20.80 -5.63
C PRO A 156 0.42 21.28 -4.36
N LEU A 157 0.00 22.44 -3.88
CA LEU A 157 0.43 22.93 -2.57
C LEU A 157 -0.07 21.98 -1.48
N LEU A 158 0.83 21.40 -0.70
CA LEU A 158 0.49 20.48 0.37
C LEU A 158 1.15 20.95 1.67
N ASN A 159 0.36 21.15 2.73
CA ASN A 159 0.87 21.62 4.02
C ASN A 159 1.72 22.91 3.88
N ASP A 160 1.24 23.86 3.07
CA ASP A 160 1.90 25.11 2.69
C ASP A 160 3.27 24.96 2.02
N GLN A 161 3.59 23.76 1.52
CA GLN A 161 4.84 23.46 0.82
C GLN A 161 4.60 23.29 -0.67
N GLN A 162 5.30 24.11 -1.46
CA GLN A 162 5.31 24.02 -2.92
C GLN A 162 6.52 23.19 -3.37
N VAL A 163 6.27 22.26 -4.30
CA VAL A 163 7.31 21.45 -4.93
C VAL A 163 7.08 21.37 -6.44
N VAL A 164 8.17 21.32 -7.19
CA VAL A 164 8.20 21.11 -8.63
C VAL A 164 8.97 19.83 -8.92
N LEU A 165 8.37 18.98 -9.75
CA LEU A 165 8.98 17.81 -10.35
C LEU A 165 9.53 18.18 -11.73
N ARG A 166 10.82 17.99 -11.94
CA ARG A 166 11.47 18.16 -13.24
C ARG A 166 11.93 16.80 -13.76
N HIS A 167 11.46 16.44 -14.95
CA HIS A 167 12.00 15.36 -15.76
C HIS A 167 12.98 15.95 -16.75
N ASN A 168 14.24 15.50 -16.68
CA ASN A 168 15.19 15.75 -17.74
C ASN A 168 14.96 14.65 -18.76
N GLY A 169 14.80 14.96 -20.05
CA GLY A 169 14.44 13.99 -21.09
C GLY A 169 15.44 12.82 -21.31
N ASP A 170 16.44 12.68 -20.44
CA ASP A 170 17.33 11.52 -20.31
C ASP A 170 16.81 10.45 -19.33
N GLY A 171 15.61 10.64 -18.77
CA GLY A 171 14.98 9.71 -17.83
C GLY A 171 15.18 10.08 -16.36
N THR A 172 15.96 11.13 -16.05
CA THR A 172 16.25 11.52 -14.66
C THR A 172 15.23 12.50 -14.10
N LEU A 173 14.98 12.42 -12.79
CA LEU A 173 14.03 13.27 -12.07
C LEU A 173 14.71 14.14 -11.01
N GLN A 174 14.19 15.36 -10.85
CA GLN A 174 14.63 16.30 -9.83
C GLN A 174 13.44 16.90 -9.08
N ILE A 175 13.61 17.04 -7.77
CA ILE A 175 12.66 17.69 -6.87
C ILE A 175 13.25 19.04 -6.45
N VAL A 176 12.64 20.12 -6.93
CA VAL A 176 13.05 21.51 -6.69
C VAL A 176 11.91 22.31 -6.07
N PRO A 177 12.19 23.34 -5.25
CA PRO A 177 11.14 24.10 -4.57
C PRO A 177 10.32 24.97 -5.55
N GLU A 178 10.96 25.51 -6.59
CA GLU A 178 10.32 26.40 -7.55
C GLU A 178 10.99 26.30 -8.92
N ALA A 179 10.21 26.48 -9.98
CA ALA A 179 10.70 26.69 -11.33
C ALA A 179 9.69 27.58 -12.10
N ALA A 180 10.20 28.62 -12.78
CA ALA A 180 9.38 29.62 -13.45
C ALA A 180 8.66 29.07 -14.70
N ASP A 181 9.20 28.00 -15.29
CA ASP A 181 8.69 27.26 -16.44
C ASP A 181 7.76 26.10 -16.05
N ALA A 182 7.48 25.91 -14.75
CA ALA A 182 6.65 24.82 -14.28
C ALA A 182 5.19 24.96 -14.75
N VAL A 183 4.69 23.91 -15.38
CA VAL A 183 3.28 23.76 -15.75
C VAL A 183 2.49 23.38 -14.50
N ASP A 184 1.43 24.14 -14.23
CA ASP A 184 0.46 23.83 -13.18
C ASP A 184 -0.54 22.76 -13.67
N PHE A 185 -0.96 21.86 -12.79
CA PHE A 185 -2.01 20.88 -13.07
C PHE A 185 -3.36 21.51 -13.40
N GLY A 186 -3.57 22.76 -12.98
CA GLY A 186 -4.84 23.46 -13.14
C GLY A 186 -5.96 22.81 -12.31
N VAL A 187 -5.58 22.04 -11.29
CA VAL A 187 -6.49 21.35 -10.36
C VAL A 187 -5.99 21.55 -8.95
N ASP A 188 -6.88 22.07 -8.11
CA ASP A 188 -6.73 22.00 -6.66
C ASP A 188 -6.96 20.55 -6.22
N LEU A 189 -5.89 19.74 -6.31
CA LEU A 189 -5.85 18.42 -5.70
C LEU A 189 -5.96 18.60 -4.19
N SER A 190 -6.97 17.98 -3.57
CA SER A 190 -7.07 18.00 -2.13
C SER A 190 -5.88 17.26 -1.50
N GLU A 191 -5.51 17.60 -0.27
CA GLU A 191 -4.47 16.87 0.47
C GLU A 191 -4.77 15.36 0.53
N ALA A 192 -6.04 15.00 0.70
CA ALA A 192 -6.46 13.60 0.69
C ALA A 192 -6.19 12.93 -0.66
N ASP A 193 -6.56 13.56 -1.78
CA ASP A 193 -6.33 13.02 -3.11
C ASP A 193 -4.83 12.90 -3.41
N PHE A 194 -4.01 13.85 -2.95
CA PHE A 194 -2.56 13.78 -3.08
C PHE A 194 -1.99 12.54 -2.39
N TRP A 195 -2.39 12.30 -1.13
CA TRP A 195 -1.93 11.13 -0.39
C TRP A 195 -2.43 9.82 -1.02
N GLN A 196 -3.68 9.76 -1.44
CA GLN A 196 -4.23 8.59 -2.12
C GLN A 196 -3.49 8.29 -3.43
N LEU A 197 -3.16 9.33 -4.21
CA LEU A 197 -2.40 9.20 -5.45
C LEU A 197 -0.96 8.74 -5.18
N LEU A 198 -0.29 9.33 -4.17
CA LEU A 198 1.09 8.98 -3.82
C LEU A 198 1.24 7.53 -3.37
N PHE A 199 0.27 7.01 -2.62
CA PHE A 199 0.27 5.62 -2.17
C PHE A 199 -0.29 4.66 -3.25
N GLY A 200 -0.95 5.18 -4.29
CA GLY A 200 -1.54 4.40 -5.37
C GLY A 200 -2.94 3.84 -5.06
N GLU A 201 -3.62 4.35 -4.03
CA GLU A 201 -5.03 4.01 -3.76
C GLU A 201 -5.94 4.47 -4.91
N ILE A 202 -5.62 5.63 -5.47
CA ILE A 202 -6.18 6.11 -6.73
C ILE A 202 -5.07 6.23 -7.77
N GLY A 203 -5.43 6.05 -9.03
CA GLY A 203 -4.54 6.27 -10.17
C GLY A 203 -4.70 7.67 -10.74
N TRP A 204 -3.71 8.12 -11.50
CA TRP A 204 -3.76 9.42 -12.17
C TRP A 204 -5.00 9.59 -13.05
N GLU A 205 -5.49 8.52 -13.68
CA GLU A 205 -6.68 8.55 -14.53
C GLU A 205 -7.97 8.96 -13.79
N GLN A 206 -8.03 8.77 -12.46
CA GLN A 206 -9.16 9.21 -11.65
C GLN A 206 -9.10 10.71 -11.36
N VAL A 207 -7.89 11.28 -11.35
CA VAL A 207 -7.64 12.71 -11.18
C VAL A 207 -7.75 13.45 -12.52
N SER A 208 -7.22 12.86 -13.59
CA SER A 208 -7.00 13.52 -14.88
C SER A 208 -8.27 14.06 -15.54
N SER A 209 -9.43 13.42 -15.28
CA SER A 209 -10.75 13.87 -15.75
C SER A 209 -11.12 15.30 -15.33
N LYS A 210 -10.44 15.83 -14.30
CA LYS A 210 -10.65 17.19 -13.78
C LYS A 210 -9.52 18.15 -14.17
N THR A 211 -8.48 17.67 -14.85
CA THR A 211 -7.24 18.42 -15.15
C THR A 211 -7.25 19.07 -16.52
N THR A 212 -6.43 20.11 -16.69
CA THR A 212 -6.22 20.83 -17.96
C THR A 212 -4.87 20.51 -18.61
N VAL A 213 -4.12 19.53 -18.06
CA VAL A 213 -2.80 19.16 -18.56
C VAL A 213 -2.87 18.50 -19.93
N SER A 214 -1.79 18.59 -20.70
CA SER A 214 -1.68 17.91 -21.98
C SER A 214 -1.72 16.39 -21.81
N THR A 215 -2.11 15.67 -22.88
CA THR A 215 -2.10 14.20 -22.91
C THR A 215 -0.74 13.62 -22.55
N GLU A 216 0.34 14.29 -22.97
CA GLU A 216 1.72 13.91 -22.66
C GLU A 216 2.06 14.01 -21.17
N ILE A 217 1.71 15.12 -20.51
CA ILE A 217 1.89 15.27 -19.06
C ILE A 217 1.00 14.26 -18.32
N SER A 218 -0.21 14.00 -18.82
CA SER A 218 -1.10 13.01 -18.23
C SER A 218 -0.53 11.59 -18.31
N ALA A 219 0.06 11.20 -19.44
CA ALA A 219 0.71 9.91 -19.60
C ALA A 219 1.92 9.77 -18.66
N PHE A 220 2.75 10.82 -18.57
CA PHE A 220 3.88 10.88 -17.66
C PHE A 220 3.46 10.68 -16.19
N LEU A 221 2.41 11.37 -15.73
CA LEU A 221 1.93 11.25 -14.35
C LEU A 221 1.30 9.89 -14.07
N ALA A 222 0.65 9.26 -15.05
CA ALA A 222 0.14 7.90 -14.92
C ALA A 222 1.26 6.88 -14.69
N VAL A 223 2.43 7.08 -15.29
CA VAL A 223 3.62 6.24 -15.04
C VAL A 223 4.17 6.45 -13.62
N LEU A 224 4.18 7.69 -13.12
CA LEU A 224 4.73 8.01 -11.81
C LEU A 224 3.83 7.59 -10.64
N PHE A 225 2.52 7.62 -10.83
CA PHE A 225 1.54 7.32 -9.79
C PHE A 225 0.70 6.10 -10.17
N PRO A 226 1.33 4.90 -10.28
CA PRO A 226 0.61 3.69 -10.61
C PRO A 226 -0.30 3.29 -9.44
N LYS A 227 -1.44 2.69 -9.78
CA LYS A 227 -2.29 2.04 -8.78
C LYS A 227 -1.56 0.91 -8.07
N ARG A 228 -1.70 0.85 -6.76
CA ARG A 228 -1.12 -0.19 -5.90
C ARG A 228 -2.10 -0.55 -4.80
N GLN A 229 -1.95 -1.76 -4.28
CA GLN A 229 -2.67 -2.12 -3.07
C GLN A 229 -2.08 -1.33 -1.89
N VAL A 230 -2.93 -0.54 -1.23
CA VAL A 230 -2.54 0.22 -0.03
C VAL A 230 -3.01 -0.54 1.20
N ILE A 231 -2.08 -0.90 2.08
CA ILE A 231 -2.39 -1.59 3.33
C ILE A 231 -1.75 -0.88 4.51
N PHE A 232 -2.57 -0.59 5.50
CA PHE A 232 -2.14 -0.13 6.82
C PHE A 232 -2.47 -1.22 7.83
N TRP A 233 -1.49 -2.06 8.16
CA TRP A 233 -1.72 -3.18 9.06
C TRP A 233 -2.21 -2.70 10.44
N SER A 234 -3.29 -3.31 10.92
CA SER A 234 -3.85 -2.98 12.25
C SER A 234 -2.83 -3.14 13.38
N SER A 235 -1.92 -4.11 13.23
CA SER A 235 -0.78 -4.36 14.13
C SER A 235 0.23 -3.21 14.22
N ASP A 236 0.18 -2.25 13.29
CA ASP A 236 1.05 -1.08 13.21
C ASP A 236 0.35 0.23 13.60
N GLN A 237 -0.90 0.17 14.09
CA GLN A 237 -1.63 1.36 14.53
C GLN A 237 -1.12 1.83 15.91
N TYR A 238 -0.94 3.15 16.06
CA TYR A 238 -0.46 3.84 17.27
C TYR A 238 -1.49 4.86 17.74
#